data_AF-A0A1K2I7K3-F1
#
_entry.id   AF-A0A1K2I7K3-F1
#
_cell.length_a   1.000
_cell.length_b   1.000
_cell.length_c   1.000
_cell.angle_alpha   90.00
_cell.angle_beta   90.00
_cell.angle_gamma   90.00
#
_symmetry.space_group_name_H-M   'P 1'
#
loop_
_entity.id
_entity.type
_entity.pdbx_description
1 polymer ?
#
loop_
_entity_poly.entity_id
_entity_poly.type
_entity_poly.pdbx_seq_one_letter_code
_entity_poly.pdbx_strand_id
1 'polypeptide(L)'
;MAKNYYDSLLHAVTQPETLGYELLRDILLPDLLGQEAPGILYWAGKDLARRLPLQKLADLPTFFEQFNFGHLTLSQQTKNRYIYRLAGGQVKQRQKAFAQADFQLEAGFLAQQTQQITQAVAEGQLQPERDAITIIIQTDQTDRPADSSTGQPIQLHHFGEATRSQSKAPTAKTPKKTSTPVSELMPKRTERHRRSWFRR
;
A
#
# COMPACT_ATOMS: atom_id res chain seq x y z
N MET A 1 -5.91 -32.61 -9.53
CA MET A 1 -4.53 -32.41 -10.00
C MET A 1 -3.84 -31.45 -9.03
N ALA A 2 -2.60 -31.71 -8.61
CA ALA A 2 -1.86 -30.76 -7.78
C ALA A 2 -1.65 -29.47 -8.59
N LYS A 3 -2.03 -28.32 -8.03
CA LYS A 3 -1.88 -27.02 -8.69
C LYS A 3 -0.38 -26.71 -8.74
N ASN A 4 0.21 -26.57 -9.92
CA ASN A 4 1.61 -26.16 -10.03
C ASN A 4 1.72 -24.66 -9.74
N TYR A 5 1.99 -24.31 -8.48
CA TYR A 5 2.14 -22.93 -8.03
C TYR A 5 3.33 -22.23 -8.70
N TYR A 6 4.38 -22.98 -9.04
CA TYR A 6 5.55 -22.41 -9.70
C TYR A 6 5.22 -21.91 -11.12
N ASP A 7 4.55 -22.72 -11.93
CA ASP A 7 4.11 -22.30 -13.27
C ASP A 7 3.10 -21.15 -13.20
N SER A 8 2.19 -21.19 -12.22
CA SER A 8 1.20 -20.13 -11.99
C SER A 8 1.87 -18.79 -11.67
N LEU A 9 2.94 -18.81 -10.85
CA LEU A 9 3.75 -17.62 -10.58
C LEU A 9 4.47 -17.14 -11.83
N LEU A 10 5.15 -18.02 -12.56
CA LEU A 10 5.86 -17.62 -13.78
C LEU A 10 4.93 -16.97 -14.82
N HIS A 11 3.66 -17.37 -14.87
CA HIS A 11 2.66 -16.72 -15.71
C HIS A 11 2.10 -15.40 -15.14
N ALA A 12 2.09 -15.24 -13.81
CA ALA A 12 1.63 -14.02 -13.13
C ALA A 12 2.71 -12.91 -13.11
N VAL A 13 3.98 -13.30 -13.19
CA VAL A 13 5.11 -12.40 -13.03
C VAL A 13 5.25 -11.45 -14.20
N THR A 14 5.24 -10.16 -13.88
CA THR A 14 5.46 -9.11 -14.88
C THR A 14 6.95 -8.95 -15.20
N GLN A 15 7.81 -9.14 -14.19
CA GLN A 15 9.24 -8.91 -14.24
C GLN A 15 9.97 -9.89 -13.30
N PRO A 16 11.10 -10.51 -13.68
CA PRO A 16 11.80 -11.47 -12.82
C PRO A 16 12.12 -10.92 -11.41
N GLU A 17 12.41 -9.63 -11.32
CA GLU A 17 12.66 -8.89 -10.08
C GLU A 17 11.44 -8.79 -9.15
N THR A 18 10.20 -8.94 -9.65
CA THR A 18 8.97 -8.89 -8.84
C THR A 18 8.50 -10.26 -8.34
N LEU A 19 9.13 -11.36 -8.79
CA LEU A 19 8.73 -12.74 -8.46
C LEU A 19 8.65 -13.01 -6.95
N GLY A 20 9.64 -12.52 -6.19
CA GLY A 20 9.65 -12.69 -4.73
C GLY A 20 8.48 -11.97 -4.04
N TYR A 21 8.14 -10.76 -4.52
CA TYR A 21 7.02 -10.00 -4.00
C TYR A 21 5.68 -10.68 -4.30
N GLU A 22 5.48 -11.16 -5.53
CA GLU A 22 4.25 -11.83 -5.94
C GLU A 22 4.05 -13.18 -5.23
N LEU A 23 5.13 -13.96 -5.02
CA LEU A 23 5.07 -15.17 -4.20
C LEU A 23 4.57 -14.88 -2.79
N LEU A 24 5.14 -13.87 -2.13
CA LEU A 24 4.74 -13.51 -0.78
C LEU A 24 3.30 -12.99 -0.75
N ARG A 25 2.97 -12.12 -1.69
CA ARG A 25 1.71 -11.38 -1.68
C ARG A 25 0.52 -12.21 -2.15
N ASP A 26 0.66 -12.92 -3.26
CA ASP A 26 -0.47 -13.53 -3.97
C ASP A 26 -0.61 -15.03 -3.68
N ILE A 27 0.40 -15.63 -3.03
CA ILE A 27 0.34 -17.03 -2.56
C ILE A 27 0.46 -17.12 -1.05
N LEU A 28 1.57 -16.66 -0.47
CA LEU A 28 1.83 -16.89 0.95
C LEU A 28 0.83 -16.15 1.85
N LEU A 29 0.54 -14.88 1.59
CA LEU A 29 -0.41 -14.13 2.42
C LEU A 29 -1.83 -14.74 2.42
N PRO A 30 -2.46 -15.05 1.26
CA PRO A 30 -3.75 -15.74 1.26
C PRO A 30 -3.72 -17.07 1.99
N ASP A 31 -2.65 -17.85 1.86
CA ASP A 31 -2.51 -19.15 2.53
C ASP A 31 -2.41 -19.00 4.06
N LEU A 32 -1.65 -18.00 4.54
CA LEU A 32 -1.52 -17.70 5.97
C LEU A 32 -2.79 -17.14 6.60
N LEU A 33 -3.56 -16.34 5.85
CA LEU A 33 -4.72 -15.61 6.35
C LEU A 33 -6.05 -16.36 6.14
N GLY A 34 -6.09 -17.31 5.20
CA GLY A 34 -7.27 -18.11 4.91
C GLY A 34 -8.45 -17.26 4.44
N GLN A 35 -9.66 -17.59 4.92
CA GLN A 35 -10.91 -16.96 4.50
C GLN A 35 -11.04 -15.49 4.95
N GLU A 36 -10.33 -15.11 6.01
CA GLU A 36 -10.34 -13.75 6.56
C GLU A 36 -9.37 -12.81 5.85
N ALA A 37 -8.63 -13.30 4.85
CA ALA A 37 -7.62 -12.53 4.12
C ALA A 37 -8.14 -11.16 3.65
N PRO A 38 -9.33 -11.03 3.02
CA PRO A 38 -9.82 -9.73 2.54
C PRO A 38 -9.96 -8.69 3.66
N GLY A 39 -10.56 -9.07 4.79
CA GLY A 39 -10.77 -8.16 5.92
C GLY A 39 -9.46 -7.79 6.62
N ILE A 40 -8.57 -8.77 6.80
CA ILE A 40 -7.26 -8.55 7.42
C ILE A 40 -6.39 -7.66 6.52
N LEU A 41 -6.36 -7.90 5.20
CA LEU A 41 -5.59 -7.09 4.26
C LEU A 41 -6.14 -5.66 4.17
N TYR A 42 -7.47 -5.47 4.21
CA TYR A 42 -8.07 -4.13 4.29
C TYR A 42 -7.58 -3.37 5.52
N TRP A 43 -7.64 -4.00 6.70
CA TRP A 43 -7.16 -3.38 7.93
C TRP A 43 -5.64 -3.14 7.90
N ALA A 44 -4.87 -4.08 7.36
CA ALA A 44 -3.42 -3.94 7.20
C ALA A 44 -3.07 -2.76 6.28
N GLY A 45 -3.85 -2.53 5.22
CA GLY A 45 -3.73 -1.36 4.35
C GLY A 45 -3.96 -0.06 5.12
N LYS A 46 -5.01 0.00 5.95
CA LYS A 46 -5.25 1.14 6.84
C LYS A 46 -4.09 1.34 7.81
N ASP A 47 -3.58 0.27 8.43
CA ASP A 47 -2.47 0.37 9.38
C ASP A 47 -1.17 0.85 8.70
N LEU A 48 -0.86 0.38 7.49
CA LEU A 48 0.28 0.87 6.71
C LEU A 48 0.17 2.36 6.40
N ALA A 49 -1.01 2.84 6.02
CA ALA A 49 -1.22 4.27 5.75
C ALA A 49 -0.99 5.14 7.00
N ARG A 50 -1.31 4.66 8.21
CA ARG A 50 -0.98 5.37 9.47
C ARG A 50 0.52 5.49 9.72
N ARG A 51 1.30 4.51 9.29
CA ARG A 51 2.76 4.50 9.45
C ARG A 51 3.49 5.25 8.33
N LEU A 52 2.83 5.39 7.19
CA LEU A 52 3.34 6.04 5.98
C LEU A 52 2.43 7.22 5.57
N PRO A 53 2.18 8.21 6.45
CA PRO A 53 1.25 9.29 6.15
C PRO A 53 1.75 10.12 4.96
N LEU A 54 0.90 10.34 3.96
CA LEU A 54 1.20 11.23 2.84
C LEU A 54 0.77 12.65 3.17
N GLN A 55 1.41 13.63 2.52
CA GLN A 55 1.05 15.04 2.72
C GLN A 55 -0.23 15.41 1.95
N LYS A 56 -0.43 14.84 0.76
CA LYS A 56 -1.54 15.15 -0.15
C LYS A 56 -1.92 13.93 -0.97
N LEU A 57 -3.19 13.86 -1.38
CA LEU A 57 -3.70 12.74 -2.19
C LEU A 57 -3.04 12.65 -3.57
N ALA A 58 -2.52 13.77 -4.09
CA ALA A 58 -1.79 13.80 -5.34
C ALA A 58 -0.48 12.98 -5.33
N ASP A 59 0.01 12.59 -4.15
CA ASP A 59 1.21 11.77 -4.00
C ASP A 59 0.91 10.26 -4.10
N LEU A 60 -0.37 9.86 -4.08
CA LEU A 60 -0.80 8.47 -4.14
C LEU A 60 -0.33 7.74 -5.41
N PRO A 61 -0.43 8.30 -6.63
CA PRO A 61 0.07 7.62 -7.83
C PRO A 61 1.55 7.26 -7.73
N THR A 62 2.39 8.21 -7.30
CA THR A 62 3.83 8.00 -7.12
C THR A 62 4.10 6.91 -6.07
N PHE A 63 3.39 6.92 -4.94
CA PHE A 63 3.51 5.87 -3.93
C PHE A 63 3.15 4.48 -4.50
N PHE A 64 2.02 4.39 -5.21
CA PHE A 64 1.53 3.13 -5.76
C PHE A 64 2.49 2.52 -6.79
N GLU A 65 3.16 3.35 -7.58
CA GLU A 65 4.21 2.91 -8.50
C GLU A 65 5.46 2.42 -7.74
N GLN A 66 5.94 3.19 -6.76
CA GLN A 66 7.13 2.86 -5.98
C GLN A 66 7.02 1.53 -5.20
N PHE A 67 5.83 1.22 -4.69
CA PHE A 67 5.57 0.00 -3.94
C PHE A 67 5.00 -1.14 -4.79
N ASN A 68 5.01 -0.99 -6.13
CA ASN A 68 4.53 -2.00 -7.07
C ASN A 68 3.07 -2.44 -6.80
N PHE A 69 2.20 -1.50 -6.44
CA PHE A 69 0.76 -1.74 -6.28
C PHE A 69 0.02 -1.62 -7.62
N GLY A 70 0.47 -0.73 -8.49
CA GLY A 70 -0.23 -0.42 -9.73
C GLY A 70 0.05 0.99 -10.21
N HIS A 71 -0.45 1.29 -11.40
CA HIS A 71 -0.63 2.64 -11.88
C HIS A 71 -2.01 3.12 -11.42
N LEU A 72 -2.04 4.06 -10.47
CA LEU A 72 -3.25 4.61 -9.88
C LEU A 72 -3.60 5.96 -10.53
N THR A 73 -4.84 6.11 -11.01
CA THR A 73 -5.35 7.40 -11.49
C THR A 73 -6.62 7.80 -10.76
N LEU A 74 -6.73 9.07 -10.38
CA LEU A 74 -7.99 9.64 -9.87
C LEU A 74 -8.87 9.98 -11.08
N SER A 75 -9.97 9.23 -11.28
CA SER A 75 -10.88 9.43 -12.41
C SER A 75 -11.98 10.44 -12.10
N GLN A 76 -12.46 10.47 -10.86
CA GLN A 76 -13.50 11.40 -10.43
C GLN A 76 -13.30 11.78 -8.97
N GLN A 77 -13.53 13.06 -8.66
CA GLN A 77 -13.57 13.56 -7.30
C GLN A 77 -14.81 14.43 -7.09
N THR A 78 -15.54 14.16 -6.02
CA THR A 78 -16.60 15.01 -5.48
C THR A 78 -16.33 15.28 -4.00
N LYS A 79 -17.21 16.04 -3.34
CA LYS A 79 -17.05 16.38 -1.92
C LYS A 79 -16.97 15.14 -1.01
N ASN A 80 -17.74 14.09 -1.31
CA ASN A 80 -17.89 12.92 -0.45
C ASN A 80 -17.42 11.62 -1.11
N ARG A 81 -16.78 11.70 -2.28
CA ARG A 81 -16.44 10.52 -3.08
C ARG A 81 -15.20 10.75 -3.93
N TYR A 82 -14.30 9.79 -3.91
CA TYR A 82 -13.11 9.71 -4.75
C TYR A 82 -13.17 8.39 -5.51
N ILE A 83 -13.04 8.44 -6.83
CA ILE A 83 -13.01 7.24 -7.67
C ILE A 83 -11.62 7.16 -8.27
N TYR A 84 -10.91 6.10 -7.90
CA TYR A 84 -9.61 5.77 -8.45
C TYR A 84 -9.72 4.58 -9.39
N ARG A 85 -8.89 4.57 -10.42
CA ARG A 85 -8.67 3.42 -11.27
C ARG A 85 -7.25 2.90 -11.05
N LEU A 86 -7.14 1.66 -10.63
CA LEU A 86 -5.87 0.94 -10.43
C LEU A 86 -5.66 -0.01 -11.61
N ALA A 87 -4.58 0.20 -12.37
CA ALA A 87 -4.22 -0.61 -13.54
C ALA A 87 -2.73 -0.94 -13.55
N GLY A 88 -2.24 -1.57 -14.63
CA GLY A 88 -0.83 -1.92 -14.80
C GLY A 88 -0.62 -3.41 -15.05
N GLY A 89 0.62 -3.80 -15.34
CA GLY A 89 1.00 -5.19 -15.60
C GLY A 89 0.66 -6.11 -14.43
N GLN A 90 1.05 -5.70 -13.22
CA GLN A 90 0.81 -6.40 -11.97
C GLN A 90 -0.68 -6.65 -11.68
N VAL A 91 -1.56 -5.67 -11.94
CA VAL A 91 -3.01 -5.80 -11.75
C VAL A 91 -3.59 -6.80 -12.76
N LYS A 92 -3.23 -6.62 -14.03
CA LYS A 92 -3.70 -7.46 -15.13
C LYS A 92 -3.29 -8.92 -14.96
N GLN A 93 -2.04 -9.16 -14.59
CA GLN A 93 -1.57 -10.53 -14.40
C GLN A 93 -2.17 -11.19 -13.17
N ARG A 94 -2.33 -10.45 -12.06
CA ARG A 94 -3.04 -10.98 -10.88
C ARG A 94 -4.47 -11.38 -11.21
N GLN A 95 -5.22 -10.55 -11.94
CA GLN A 95 -6.58 -10.89 -12.39
C GLN A 95 -6.64 -12.12 -13.32
N LYS A 96 -5.59 -12.34 -14.13
CA LYS A 96 -5.51 -13.53 -15.00
C LYS A 96 -5.13 -14.78 -14.23
N ALA A 97 -4.21 -14.68 -13.27
CA ALA A 97 -3.70 -15.81 -12.50
C ALA A 97 -4.68 -16.27 -11.42
N PHE A 98 -5.48 -15.35 -10.88
CA PHE A 98 -6.38 -15.60 -9.76
C PHE A 98 -7.81 -15.16 -10.09
N ALA A 99 -8.74 -16.12 -10.08
CA ALA A 99 -10.17 -15.88 -10.36
C ALA A 99 -10.82 -14.86 -9.39
N GLN A 100 -10.32 -14.80 -8.15
CA GLN A 100 -10.72 -13.84 -7.14
C GLN A 100 -9.48 -13.05 -6.68
N ALA A 101 -8.88 -12.30 -7.60
CA ALA A 101 -7.77 -11.42 -7.29
C ALA A 101 -8.18 -10.36 -6.26
N ASP A 102 -7.41 -10.25 -5.18
CA ASP A 102 -7.68 -9.34 -4.07
C ASP A 102 -6.83 -8.05 -4.15
N PHE A 103 -7.48 -6.93 -3.80
CA PHE A 103 -6.91 -5.58 -3.76
C PHE A 103 -7.35 -4.82 -2.50
N GLN A 104 -7.78 -5.54 -1.45
CA GLN A 104 -8.22 -4.93 -0.19
C GLN A 104 -7.11 -4.16 0.51
N LEU A 105 -5.85 -4.60 0.39
CA LEU A 105 -4.70 -3.88 0.91
C LEU A 105 -4.63 -2.45 0.34
N GLU A 106 -4.75 -2.30 -0.98
CA GLU A 106 -4.78 -1.01 -1.67
C GLU A 106 -6.00 -0.18 -1.28
N ALA A 107 -7.18 -0.79 -1.20
CA ALA A 107 -8.41 -0.11 -0.79
C ALA A 107 -8.32 0.46 0.62
N GLY A 108 -7.81 -0.33 1.57
CA GLY A 108 -7.62 0.09 2.96
C GLY A 108 -6.59 1.21 3.08
N PHE A 109 -5.49 1.12 2.33
CA PHE A 109 -4.48 2.18 2.28
C PHE A 109 -5.08 3.49 1.74
N LEU A 110 -5.80 3.44 0.62
CA LEU A 110 -6.46 4.62 0.03
C LEU A 110 -7.50 5.24 0.95
N ALA A 111 -8.34 4.41 1.59
CA ALA A 111 -9.35 4.86 2.53
C ALA A 111 -8.69 5.62 3.69
N GLN A 112 -7.65 5.05 4.31
CA GLN A 112 -7.01 5.68 5.45
C GLN A 112 -6.21 6.94 5.08
N GLN A 113 -5.51 6.97 3.94
CA GLN A 113 -4.84 8.20 3.46
C GLN A 113 -5.87 9.30 3.20
N THR A 114 -6.99 8.96 2.55
CA THR A 114 -8.11 9.89 2.32
C THR A 114 -8.62 10.42 3.65
N GLN A 115 -8.92 9.55 4.61
CA GLN A 115 -9.40 9.96 5.93
C GLN A 115 -8.45 10.91 6.67
N GLN A 116 -7.14 10.63 6.62
CA GLN A 116 -6.13 11.48 7.28
C GLN A 116 -6.01 12.84 6.61
N ILE A 117 -6.09 12.91 5.28
CA ILE A 117 -5.89 14.16 4.56
C ILE A 117 -7.17 15.01 4.55
N THR A 118 -8.34 14.39 4.46
CA THR A 118 -9.63 15.10 4.44
C THR A 118 -10.22 15.34 5.84
N GLN A 119 -9.69 14.66 6.88
CA GLN A 119 -10.22 14.70 8.25
C GLN A 119 -11.69 14.27 8.36
N ALA A 120 -12.12 13.39 7.45
CA ALA A 120 -13.47 12.83 7.38
C ALA A 120 -13.37 11.31 7.35
N VAL A 121 -14.25 10.60 8.08
CA VAL A 121 -14.27 9.12 8.07
C VAL A 121 -14.39 8.62 6.64
N ALA A 122 -13.56 7.66 6.25
CA ALA A 122 -13.51 7.16 4.87
C ALA A 122 -13.49 5.64 4.78
N GLU A 123 -14.24 5.10 3.83
CA GLU A 123 -14.32 3.67 3.54
C GLU A 123 -14.17 3.41 2.04
N GLY A 124 -13.52 2.29 1.70
CA GLY A 124 -13.22 1.89 0.33
C GLY A 124 -14.04 0.68 -0.13
N GLN A 125 -14.42 0.69 -1.41
CA GLN A 125 -15.08 -0.42 -2.09
C GLN A 125 -14.37 -0.71 -3.41
N LEU A 126 -14.32 -1.99 -3.79
CA LEU A 126 -13.69 -2.47 -5.01
C LEU A 126 -14.75 -2.84 -6.05
N GLN A 127 -14.52 -2.42 -7.29
CA GLN A 127 -15.30 -2.81 -8.46
C GLN A 127 -14.33 -3.38 -9.51
N PRO A 128 -14.35 -4.70 -9.75
CA PRO A 128 -13.51 -5.32 -10.76
C PRO A 128 -13.84 -4.82 -12.17
N GLU A 129 -12.81 -4.53 -12.95
CA GLU A 129 -12.90 -4.23 -14.38
C GLU A 129 -11.97 -5.16 -15.16
N ARG A 130 -12.09 -5.14 -16.50
CA ARG A 130 -11.14 -5.84 -17.35
C ARG A 130 -9.77 -5.18 -17.28
N ASP A 131 -8.75 -5.94 -16.88
CA ASP A 131 -7.35 -5.50 -16.78
C ASP A 131 -7.12 -4.32 -15.80
N ALA A 132 -8.08 -4.04 -14.91
CA ALA A 132 -8.03 -2.94 -13.94
C ALA A 132 -9.03 -3.14 -12.79
N ILE A 133 -8.92 -2.32 -11.75
CA ILE A 133 -9.87 -2.26 -10.64
C ILE A 133 -10.28 -0.81 -10.41
N THR A 134 -11.56 -0.56 -10.26
CA THR A 134 -12.06 0.72 -9.75
C THR A 134 -12.17 0.65 -8.23
N ILE A 135 -11.53 1.61 -7.55
CA ILE A 135 -11.55 1.76 -6.10
C ILE A 135 -12.33 3.03 -5.77
N ILE A 136 -13.46 2.86 -5.10
CA ILE A 136 -14.33 3.97 -4.71
C ILE A 136 -14.13 4.22 -3.23
N ILE A 137 -13.64 5.41 -2.87
CA ILE A 137 -13.55 5.87 -1.50
C ILE A 137 -14.72 6.83 -1.24
N GLN A 138 -15.54 6.51 -0.25
CA GLN A 138 -16.62 7.37 0.23
C GLN A 138 -16.20 8.00 1.55
N THR A 139 -16.50 9.28 1.73
CA THR A 139 -16.17 10.01 2.96
C THR A 139 -17.43 10.58 3.61
N ASP A 140 -17.56 10.42 4.91
CA ASP A 140 -18.57 11.10 5.72
C ASP A 140 -18.00 12.39 6.29
N GLN A 141 -18.44 13.53 5.75
CA GLN A 141 -17.99 14.85 6.15
C GLN A 141 -18.57 15.32 7.50
N THR A 142 -19.56 14.61 8.01
CA THR A 142 -20.18 14.93 9.32
C THR A 142 -19.51 14.20 10.47
N ASP A 143 -18.76 13.15 10.18
CA ASP A 143 -18.06 12.34 11.16
C ASP A 143 -16.55 12.60 11.14
N ARG A 144 -15.99 12.88 12.32
CA ARG A 144 -14.56 13.11 12.48
C ARG A 144 -13.91 11.81 12.95
N PRO A 145 -12.86 11.34 12.26
CA PRO A 145 -12.18 10.13 12.68
C PRO A 145 -11.55 10.33 14.07
N ALA A 146 -11.74 9.34 14.95
CA ALA A 146 -11.11 9.31 16.28
C ALA A 146 -9.57 9.39 16.19
N ASP A 147 -9.00 8.81 15.13
CA ASP A 147 -7.57 8.73 14.88
C ASP A 147 -7.18 9.59 13.66
N SER A 148 -6.84 10.86 13.90
CA SER A 148 -6.09 11.68 12.95
C SER A 148 -4.58 11.44 13.18
N SER A 149 -3.87 10.97 12.16
CA SER A 149 -2.47 10.56 12.27
C SER A 149 -1.58 11.63 12.90
N THR A 150 -0.82 11.23 13.92
CA THR A 150 0.12 12.07 14.69
C THR A 150 1.55 12.08 14.11
N GLY A 151 1.78 11.40 12.98
CA GLY A 151 3.10 11.28 12.34
C GLY A 151 3.41 12.41 11.36
N GLN A 152 4.68 12.79 11.27
CA GLN A 152 5.16 13.68 10.21
C GLN A 152 5.00 13.00 8.84
N PRO A 153 4.46 13.69 7.81
CA PRO A 153 4.34 13.12 6.47
C PRO A 153 5.67 12.61 5.94
N ILE A 154 5.64 11.45 5.26
CA ILE A 154 6.84 10.91 4.61
C ILE A 154 7.23 11.77 3.41
N GLN A 155 8.52 11.83 3.11
CA GLN A 155 9.02 12.42 1.87
C GLN A 155 9.16 11.33 0.81
N LEU A 156 8.43 11.45 -0.30
CA LEU A 156 8.59 10.54 -1.42
C LEU A 156 9.84 10.90 -2.23
N HIS A 157 10.67 9.90 -2.53
CA HIS A 157 11.86 10.06 -3.36
C HIS A 157 11.62 9.47 -4.74
N HIS A 158 11.72 10.27 -5.80
CA HIS A 158 11.65 9.75 -7.17
C HIS A 158 12.95 8.99 -7.49
N PHE A 159 12.86 7.67 -7.56
CA PHE A 159 13.99 6.83 -7.97
C PHE A 159 14.27 7.05 -9.46
N GLY A 160 15.45 7.56 -9.80
CA GLY A 160 15.88 7.76 -11.19
C GLY A 160 16.20 9.21 -11.61
N GLU A 161 15.87 10.21 -10.78
CA GLU A 161 16.32 11.59 -11.02
C GLU A 161 17.73 11.85 -10.43
N ALA A 162 18.76 11.22 -11.03
CA ALA A 162 20.13 11.63 -10.81
C ALA A 162 20.53 12.70 -11.84
N THR A 163 20.55 13.96 -11.37
CA THR A 163 21.34 15.10 -11.87
C THR A 163 21.15 15.60 -13.32
N ARG A 164 20.36 16.67 -13.47
CA ARG A 164 20.69 17.75 -14.42
C ARG A 164 20.32 19.11 -13.85
N SER A 165 21.34 19.95 -13.64
CA SER A 165 21.30 21.36 -13.18
C SER A 165 21.05 21.53 -11.67
N GLN A 166 21.90 22.15 -10.85
CA GLN A 166 22.76 23.31 -11.09
C GLN A 166 24.09 23.24 -10.34
N SER A 167 25.16 23.63 -11.04
CA SER A 167 26.45 24.03 -10.48
C SER A 167 26.32 25.42 -9.86
N LYS A 168 26.43 25.54 -8.53
CA LYS A 168 27.00 26.69 -7.83
C LYS A 168 27.34 26.29 -6.39
N ALA A 169 28.59 26.50 -6.00
CA ALA A 169 29.08 26.37 -4.62
C ALA A 169 29.69 27.71 -4.20
N PRO A 170 29.94 27.99 -2.90
CA PRO A 170 29.37 27.39 -1.69
C PRO A 170 28.88 28.43 -0.65
N THR A 171 27.91 28.08 0.20
CA THR A 171 28.01 28.45 1.63
C THR A 171 27.22 27.47 2.50
N ALA A 172 27.85 27.09 3.60
CA ALA A 172 27.46 26.17 4.66
C ALA A 172 25.96 26.10 5.02
N LYS A 173 25.42 24.88 5.05
CA LYS A 173 24.93 24.17 6.25
C LYS A 173 24.38 22.80 5.82
N THR A 174 24.99 21.74 6.33
CA THR A 174 24.56 20.35 6.17
C THR A 174 23.15 20.17 6.76
N PRO A 175 22.11 19.79 5.98
CA PRO A 175 20.92 19.21 6.57
C PRO A 175 21.18 17.72 6.82
N LYS A 176 21.04 17.30 8.09
CA LYS A 176 21.07 15.90 8.48
C LYS A 176 19.99 15.16 7.69
N LYS A 177 20.39 14.14 6.92
CA LYS A 177 19.48 13.14 6.34
C LYS A 177 18.89 12.33 7.48
N THR A 178 17.68 12.67 7.91
CA THR A 178 16.92 11.83 8.85
C THR A 178 16.18 10.78 8.03
N SER A 179 16.87 9.71 7.64
CA SER A 179 16.20 8.51 7.15
C SER A 179 15.70 7.73 8.37
N THR A 180 14.39 7.68 8.57
CA THR A 180 13.78 6.77 9.56
C THR A 180 14.14 5.33 9.17
N PRO A 181 14.90 4.57 9.99
CA PRO A 181 15.26 3.20 9.65
C PRO A 181 14.02 2.30 9.61
N VAL A 182 13.98 1.32 8.70
CA VAL A 182 12.86 0.37 8.52
C VAL A 182 12.44 -0.31 9.83
N SER A 183 13.38 -0.51 10.76
CA SER A 183 13.12 -1.06 12.09
C SER A 183 12.14 -0.24 12.94
N GLU A 184 12.02 1.07 12.70
CA GLU A 184 11.07 1.95 13.41
C GLU A 184 9.65 1.87 12.84
N LEU A 185 9.47 1.34 11.61
CA LEU A 185 8.16 1.09 11.01
C LEU A 185 7.53 -0.24 11.48
N MET A 186 8.29 -1.11 12.13
CA MET A 186 7.78 -2.35 12.70
C MET A 186 7.28 -2.11 14.13
N PRO A 187 6.16 -2.73 14.55
CA PRO A 187 5.78 -2.65 15.96
C PRO A 187 6.93 -3.22 16.77
N LYS A 188 7.39 -2.49 17.81
CA LYS A 188 8.42 -3.00 18.72
C LYS A 188 7.93 -4.37 19.16
N ARG A 189 8.67 -5.42 18.79
CA ARG A 189 8.37 -6.79 19.19
C ARG A 189 8.29 -6.74 20.70
N THR A 190 7.06 -6.69 21.22
CA THR A 190 6.83 -6.59 22.66
C THR A 190 7.63 -7.72 23.26
N GLU A 191 8.42 -7.43 24.30
CA GLU A 191 9.12 -8.45 25.05
C GLU A 191 8.06 -9.46 25.47
N ARG A 192 7.90 -10.54 24.69
CA ARG A 192 7.08 -11.68 25.06
C ARG A 192 7.76 -12.15 26.33
N HIS A 193 7.13 -11.81 27.45
CA HIS A 193 7.45 -12.31 28.77
C HIS A 193 7.83 -13.79 28.58
N ARG A 194 9.09 -14.12 28.87
CA ARG A 194 9.63 -15.48 28.76
C ARG A 194 8.81 -16.38 29.68
N ARG A 195 7.64 -16.83 29.23
CA ARG A 195 6.90 -17.92 29.87
C ARG A 195 7.65 -19.17 29.45
N SER A 196 8.53 -19.64 30.33
CA SER A 196 9.24 -20.90 30.18
C SER A 196 8.20 -22.03 30.10
N TRP A 197 7.90 -22.46 28.88
CA TRP A 197 7.02 -23.61 28.61
C TRP A 197 7.68 -24.96 28.89
N PHE A 198 8.83 -24.98 29.58
CA PHE A 198 9.51 -26.19 30.00
C PHE A 198 10.12 -25.97 31.39
N ARG A 199 9.36 -26.31 32.42
CA ARG A 199 9.93 -26.92 33.62
C ARG A 199 9.24 -28.28 33.78
N ARG A 200 10.08 -29.32 33.81
CA ARG A 200 9.74 -30.71 34.09
C ARG A 200 9.22 -30.86 35.51
#